data_AF-A0AAC9AUU8-F1
#
_entry.id   AF-A0AAC9AUU8-F1
#
_cell.length_a   1.000
_cell.length_b   1.000
_cell.length_c   1.000
_cell.angle_alpha   90.00
_cell.angle_beta   90.00
_cell.angle_gamma   90.00
#
_symmetry.space_group_name_H-M   'P 1'
#
loop_
_entity.id
_entity.type
_entity.pdbx_description
1 polymer ?
#
loop_
_entity_poly.entity_id
_entity_poly.type
_entity_poly.pdbx_seq_one_letter_code
_entity_poly.pdbx_strand_id
1 'polypeptide(L)'
;MVFTTVHLDRYHILAGEEHIGHFASTSFGTRSFCRMCGSPLTIHVRHQADEIDIAAGTLDDPEEIAPAFHLYTAEAPSWMPMVAFLPRYKALRPKTRGLDEGVTEAG
;
A
#
# COMPACT_ATOMS: atom_id res chain seq x y z
N MET A 1 2.99 -8.25 1.29
CA MET A 1 1.59 -7.90 0.95
C MET A 1 1.59 -7.10 -0.33
N VAL A 2 0.59 -7.27 -1.18
CA VAL A 2 0.45 -6.53 -2.44
C VAL A 2 -0.61 -5.46 -2.24
N PHE A 3 -0.32 -4.25 -2.73
CA PHE A 3 -1.24 -3.13 -2.73
C PHE A 3 -1.41 -2.63 -4.16
N THR A 4 -2.60 -2.12 -4.46
CA THR A 4 -2.91 -1.38 -5.68
C THR A 4 -3.47 -0.02 -5.32
N THR A 5 -3.34 0.96 -6.20
CA THR A 5 -3.68 2.35 -5.89
C THR A 5 -4.79 2.83 -6.80
N VAL A 6 -5.75 3.55 -6.23
CA VAL A 6 -6.80 4.26 -6.97
C VAL A 6 -6.86 5.70 -6.51
N HIS A 7 -7.46 6.58 -7.33
CA HIS A 7 -7.83 7.91 -6.85
C HIS A 7 -8.87 7.80 -5.74
N LEU A 8 -8.71 8.65 -4.72
CA LEU A 8 -9.54 8.64 -3.52
C LEU A 8 -11.03 8.90 -3.83
N ASP A 9 -11.31 9.68 -4.88
CA ASP A 9 -12.67 9.96 -5.35
C ASP A 9 -13.40 8.74 -5.95
N ARG A 10 -12.67 7.65 -6.24
CA ARG A 10 -13.21 6.36 -6.69
C ARG A 10 -13.39 5.34 -5.57
N TYR A 11 -12.93 5.65 -4.36
CA TYR A 11 -13.03 4.77 -3.21
C TYR A 11 -14.20 5.19 -2.31
N HIS A 12 -15.12 4.26 -2.08
CA HIS A 12 -16.28 4.48 -1.22
C HIS A 12 -16.50 3.29 -0.28
N ILE A 13 -16.76 3.58 0.99
CA ILE A 13 -17.20 2.58 1.95
C ILE A 13 -18.72 2.45 1.80
N LEU A 14 -19.18 1.27 1.38
CA LEU A 14 -20.60 1.01 1.17
C LEU A 14 -21.28 0.45 2.44
N ALA A 15 -20.51 -0.24 3.30
CA ALA A 15 -20.98 -0.84 4.55
C ALA A 15 -19.82 -1.13 5.51
N GLY A 16 -20.13 -1.29 6.80
CA GLY A 16 -19.18 -1.77 7.82
C GLY A 16 -18.13 -0.74 8.26
N GLU A 17 -18.37 0.55 8.03
CA GLU A 17 -17.48 1.65 8.44
C GLU A 17 -17.18 1.63 9.95
N GLU A 18 -18.16 1.25 10.77
CA GLU A 18 -18.04 1.10 12.22
C GLU A 18 -17.01 0.05 12.65
N HIS A 19 -16.70 -0.90 11.75
CA HIS A 19 -15.71 -1.95 11.95
C HIS A 19 -14.33 -1.57 11.41
N ILE A 20 -14.16 -0.41 10.79
CA ILE A 20 -12.86 0.02 10.26
C ILE A 20 -12.06 0.73 11.36
N GLY A 21 -10.93 0.14 11.71
CA GLY A 21 -9.92 0.75 12.58
C GLY A 21 -8.88 1.48 11.75
N HIS A 22 -8.31 2.54 12.32
CA HIS A 22 -7.22 3.31 11.72
C HIS A 22 -6.02 3.35 12.66
N PHE A 23 -4.82 3.25 12.10
CA PHE A 23 -3.58 3.34 12.85
C PHE A 23 -2.56 4.19 12.09
N ALA A 24 -2.07 5.25 12.74
CA ALA A 24 -0.98 6.08 12.22
C ALA A 24 0.34 5.29 12.29
N SER A 25 0.61 4.50 11.25
CA SER A 25 1.74 3.56 11.23
C SER A 25 3.08 4.24 11.03
N THR A 26 3.08 5.45 10.45
CA THR A 26 4.25 6.33 10.32
C THR A 26 3.81 7.78 10.51
N SER A 27 4.77 8.73 10.51
CA SER A 27 4.49 10.19 10.49
C SER A 27 3.64 10.61 9.28
N PHE A 28 3.74 9.88 8.17
CA PHE A 28 3.16 10.23 6.88
C PHE A 28 2.06 9.28 6.39
N GLY A 29 1.84 8.14 7.05
CA GLY A 29 0.99 7.06 6.53
C GLY A 29 0.05 6.48 7.58
N THR A 30 -1.24 6.48 7.26
CA THR A 30 -2.30 5.84 8.05
C THR A 30 -2.73 4.55 7.38
N ARG A 31 -2.79 3.46 8.16
CA ARG A 31 -3.31 2.16 7.70
C ARG A 31 -4.70 1.95 8.27
N SER A 32 -5.59 1.38 7.48
CA SER A 32 -6.89 0.90 7.96
C SER A 32 -6.94 -0.63 7.99
N PHE A 33 -7.76 -1.17 8.88
CA PHE A 33 -7.96 -2.60 9.05
C PHE A 33 -9.36 -2.92 9.58
N CYS A 34 -9.85 -4.13 9.32
CA CYS A 34 -11.09 -4.61 9.91
C CYS A 34 -10.87 -4.99 11.38
N ARG A 35 -11.59 -4.35 12.29
CA ARG A 35 -11.52 -4.61 13.75
C ARG A 35 -12.09 -5.96 14.16
N MET A 36 -12.87 -6.60 13.29
CA MET A 36 -13.49 -7.90 13.57
C MET A 36 -12.58 -9.08 13.23
N CYS A 37 -11.87 -9.02 12.09
CA CYS A 37 -11.02 -10.12 11.62
C CYS A 37 -9.53 -9.79 11.50
N GLY A 38 -9.14 -8.52 11.69
CA GLY A 38 -7.74 -8.07 11.61
C GLY A 38 -7.20 -7.85 10.20
N SER A 39 -8.01 -8.07 9.15
CA SER A 39 -7.55 -7.90 7.77
C SER A 39 -7.15 -6.45 7.48
N PRO A 40 -5.97 -6.19 6.89
CA PRO A 40 -5.61 -4.87 6.42
C PRO A 40 -6.47 -4.49 5.21
N LEU A 41 -6.88 -3.24 5.12
CA LEU A 41 -7.79 -2.76 4.09
C LEU A 41 -7.10 -1.72 3.21
N THR A 42 -6.67 -0.60 3.78
CA THR A 42 -6.07 0.51 3.01
C THR A 42 -4.83 1.12 3.64
N ILE A 43 -4.05 1.85 2.83
CA ILE A 43 -3.01 2.78 3.28
C ILE A 43 -3.29 4.13 2.61
N HIS A 44 -3.27 5.20 3.41
CA HIS A 44 -3.33 6.58 2.92
C HIS A 44 -2.07 7.30 3.34
N VAL A 45 -1.36 7.89 2.37
CA VAL A 45 -0.08 8.59 2.60
C VAL A 45 -0.18 10.07 2.24
N ARG A 46 0.46 10.92 3.03
CA ARG A 46 0.36 12.39 2.87
C ARG A 46 0.89 12.91 1.54
N HIS A 47 1.93 12.28 1.00
CA HIS A 47 2.53 12.70 -0.28
C HIS A 47 1.68 12.31 -1.49
N GLN A 48 0.64 11.48 -1.34
CA GLN A 48 -0.31 11.12 -2.39
C GLN A 48 -1.74 11.28 -1.83
N ALA A 49 -2.08 12.50 -1.42
CA ALA A 49 -3.28 12.78 -0.65
C ALA A 49 -4.60 12.50 -1.40
N ASP A 50 -4.56 12.54 -2.74
CA ASP A 50 -5.68 12.31 -3.65
C ASP A 50 -5.85 10.84 -4.05
N GLU A 51 -5.14 9.92 -3.40
CA GLU A 51 -5.15 8.50 -3.70
C GLU A 51 -5.20 7.64 -2.44
N ILE A 52 -5.53 6.38 -2.64
CA ILE A 52 -5.56 5.39 -1.58
C ILE A 52 -5.05 4.05 -2.09
N ASP A 53 -4.18 3.42 -1.30
CA ASP A 53 -3.72 2.07 -1.56
C ASP A 53 -4.71 1.09 -0.94
N ILE A 54 -5.07 0.05 -1.69
CA ILE A 54 -6.00 -1.02 -1.32
C ILE A 54 -5.20 -2.33 -1.27
N ALA A 55 -5.38 -3.11 -0.21
CA ALA A 55 -4.79 -4.45 -0.13
C ALA A 55 -5.37 -5.33 -1.24
N ALA A 56 -4.55 -5.72 -2.22
CA ALA A 56 -5.04 -6.39 -3.43
C ALA A 56 -5.76 -7.72 -3.13
N GLY A 57 -5.37 -8.41 -2.05
CA GLY A 57 -6.01 -9.64 -1.60
C GLY A 57 -7.41 -9.47 -1.01
N THR A 58 -7.93 -8.24 -0.85
CA THR A 58 -9.31 -7.99 -0.41
C THR A 58 -10.24 -7.65 -1.57
N LEU A 59 -9.77 -7.73 -2.82
CA LEU A 59 -10.60 -7.60 -4.02
C LEU A 59 -11.38 -8.88 -4.28
N ASP A 60 -12.51 -8.78 -4.98
CA ASP A 60 -13.34 -9.93 -5.37
C ASP A 60 -12.58 -10.88 -6.32
N ASP A 61 -11.79 -10.33 -7.24
CA ASP A 61 -10.84 -11.06 -8.09
C ASP A 61 -9.42 -10.48 -7.95
N PRO A 62 -8.60 -11.01 -7.03
CA PRO A 62 -7.23 -10.56 -6.84
C PRO A 62 -6.29 -10.86 -8.03
N GLU A 63 -6.63 -11.81 -8.90
CA GLU A 63 -5.79 -12.21 -10.04
C GLU A 63 -5.81 -11.17 -11.16
N GLU A 64 -6.81 -10.27 -11.19
CA GLU A 64 -6.82 -9.13 -12.11
C GLU A 64 -5.70 -8.12 -11.84
N ILE A 65 -5.09 -8.17 -10.64
CA ILE A 65 -4.06 -7.23 -10.21
C ILE A 65 -2.74 -7.95 -9.94
N ALA A 66 -1.83 -7.90 -10.91
CA ALA A 66 -0.46 -8.38 -10.74
C ALA A 66 0.46 -7.28 -10.16
N PRO A 67 1.35 -7.60 -9.21
CA PRO A 67 2.34 -6.64 -8.72
C PRO A 67 3.31 -6.24 -9.84
N ALA A 68 3.63 -4.94 -9.91
CA ALA A 68 4.57 -4.41 -10.90
C ALA A 68 6.01 -4.28 -10.36
N PHE A 69 6.22 -4.31 -9.04
CA PHE A 69 7.53 -4.13 -8.39
C PHE A 69 7.47 -4.54 -6.90
N HIS A 70 8.64 -4.65 -6.28
CA HIS A 70 8.82 -4.82 -4.84
C HIS A 70 9.43 -3.56 -4.21
N LEU A 71 8.88 -3.08 -3.10
CA LEU A 71 9.42 -1.98 -2.29
C LEU A 71 10.01 -2.48 -0.97
N TYR A 72 10.83 -1.65 -0.34
CA TYR A 72 11.43 -1.91 0.98
C TYR A 72 12.18 -3.25 1.06
N THR A 73 12.80 -3.69 -0.05
CA THR A 73 13.47 -5.00 -0.09
C THR A 73 14.73 -5.07 0.79
N ALA A 74 15.22 -3.94 1.30
CA ALA A 74 16.30 -3.92 2.28
C ALA A 74 15.87 -4.46 3.66
N GLU A 75 14.57 -4.41 3.96
CA GLU A 75 13.97 -4.91 5.21
C GLU A 75 13.43 -6.34 5.07
N ALA A 76 13.43 -6.88 3.85
CA ALA A 76 12.93 -8.22 3.59
C ALA A 76 13.87 -9.27 4.19
N PRO A 77 13.35 -10.26 4.94
CA PRO A 77 14.14 -11.40 5.37
C PRO A 77 14.76 -12.14 4.17
N SER A 78 15.98 -12.64 4.31
CA SER A 78 16.72 -13.28 3.22
C SER A 78 16.05 -14.53 2.63
N TRP A 79 15.17 -15.17 3.40
CA TRP A 79 14.41 -16.36 2.99
C TRP A 79 13.12 -16.03 2.23
N MET A 80 12.71 -14.76 2.18
CA MET A 80 11.44 -14.38 1.57
C MET A 80 11.54 -14.44 0.03
N PRO A 81 10.69 -15.25 -0.64
CA PRO A 81 10.68 -15.29 -2.09
C PRO A 81 10.17 -13.95 -2.65
N MET A 82 10.80 -13.51 -3.74
CA MET A 82 10.38 -12.35 -4.53
C MET A 82 10.19 -12.80 -5.98
N VAL A 83 9.28 -12.15 -6.70
CA VAL A 83 9.09 -12.44 -8.13
C VAL A 83 10.37 -12.09 -8.86
N ALA A 84 10.93 -13.05 -9.60
CA ALA A 84 12.30 -12.97 -10.11
C ALA A 84 12.53 -11.79 -11.06
N PHE A 85 11.52 -11.47 -11.87
CA PHE A 85 11.63 -10.53 -12.99
C PHE A 85 11.11 -9.12 -12.66
N LEU A 86 10.51 -8.93 -11.48
CA LEU A 86 9.99 -7.62 -11.08
C LEU A 86 11.11 -6.73 -10.52
N PRO A 87 11.10 -5.41 -10.82
CA PRO A 87 11.99 -4.45 -10.19
C PRO A 87 11.92 -4.52 -8.65
N ARG A 88 13.08 -4.34 -8.02
CA ARG A 88 13.24 -4.38 -6.56
C ARG A 88 13.86 -3.09 -6.09
N TYR A 89 13.18 -2.42 -5.16
CA TYR A 89 13.64 -1.17 -4.58
C TYR A 89 13.91 -1.38 -3.10
N LYS A 90 15.07 -0.94 -2.64
CA LYS A 90 15.48 -1.04 -1.22
C LYS A 90 14.57 -0.25 -0.28
N ALA A 91 13.89 0.78 -0.80
CA ALA A 91 12.92 1.63 -0.10
C ALA A 91 11.81 2.04 -1.09
N LEU A 92 11.35 3.30 -1.09
CA LEU A 92 10.44 3.82 -2.14
C LEU A 92 11.12 3.88 -3.51
N ARG A 93 10.33 4.03 -4.57
CA ARG A 93 10.86 4.22 -5.93
C ARG A 93 11.45 5.63 -6.08
N PRO A 94 12.52 5.82 -6.87
CA PRO A 94 13.06 7.16 -7.15
C PRO A 94 12.07 8.13 -7.84
N LYS A 95 11.00 7.59 -8.44
CA LYS A 95 9.93 8.34 -9.10
C LYS A 95 8.58 8.08 -8.41
N THR A 96 8.58 8.05 -7.09
CA THR A 96 7.34 7.94 -6.30
C THR A 96 6.57 9.24 -6.48
N ARG A 97 5.31 9.14 -6.90
CA ARG A 97 4.45 10.30 -7.11
C ARG A 97 4.34 11.12 -5.83
N GLY A 98 4.37 12.45 -5.97
CA GLY A 98 4.27 13.39 -4.85
C GLY A 98 5.54 13.56 -4.02
N LEU A 99 6.65 12.94 -4.42
CA LEU A 99 7.99 13.19 -3.91
C LEU A 99 8.89 13.72 -5.04
N ASP A 100 9.94 14.46 -4.67
CA ASP A 100 10.96 14.92 -5.62
C ASP A 100 11.74 13.72 -6.21
N GLU A 101 12.23 13.87 -7.44
CA GLU A 101 12.98 12.79 -8.11
C GLU A 101 14.24 12.41 -7.31
N GLY A 102 14.40 11.11 -7.06
CA GLY A 102 15.51 10.56 -6.28
C GLY A 102 15.22 10.41 -4.78
N VAL A 103 14.13 10.99 -4.27
CA VAL A 103 13.72 10.78 -2.87
C VAL A 103 13.12 9.38 -2.72
N THR A 104 13.73 8.57 -1.86
CA THR A 104 13.32 7.17 -1.61
C THR A 104 12.82 6.91 -0.19
N GLU A 105 12.68 7.96 0.61
CA GLU A 105 12.13 7.93 1.97
C GLU A 105 11.01 8.96 2.07
N ALA A 106 9.88 8.56 2.68
CA ALA A 106 8.84 9.51 3.04
C ALA A 106 9.12 9.99 4.47
N GLY A 107 9.31 11.30 4.65
CA GLY A 107 9.46 11.94 5.97
C GLY A 107 8.14 12.03 6.73
#